data_AF-A0A0W8CX46-F1
#
_entry.id   AF-A0A0W8CX46-F1
#
_cell.length_a   1.000
_cell.length_b   1.000
_cell.length_c   1.000
_cell.angle_alpha   90.00
_cell.angle_beta   90.00
_cell.angle_gamma   90.00
#
_symmetry.space_group_name_H-M   'P 1'
#
loop_
_entity.id
_entity.type
_entity.pdbx_description
1 polymer ?
#
loop_
_entity_poly.entity_id
_entity_poly.type
_entity_poly.pdbx_seq_one_letter_code
_entity_poly.pdbx_strand_id
1 'polypeptide(L)'
;MSERKRRRVDQDARRLELCADDLRELGSAIGSCLFRAPSTHVSVPLQAPSSSSKPRKTVSKSPSSPSRSLYSLVSSAAYATKTNVSGQQDTWQATLSRFALEIAEKNGSKEAIERCDRLKRRFEALSDTVRLCQEKVRATGSELTLQNRVESQLAQEETAWEQQMQTREQRVAEREVELQALKEENEADAAAQEENGNSEEEEQDEEEEQVEITELQEAVALRAEEKRDIEAAIDSLQRKKTRRQAVIAEEKKKKEAESVTWRQTPLQQLENRC
;
A
#
# COMPACT_ATOMS: atom_id res chain seq x y z
N MET A 1 -5.10 -9.66 13.27
CA MET A 1 -3.85 -8.85 13.39
C MET A 1 -2.87 -9.50 14.37
N SER A 2 -1.75 -10.05 13.86
CA SER A 2 -0.72 -10.72 14.69
C SER A 2 -0.07 -9.75 15.68
N GLU A 3 0.25 -10.20 16.90
CA GLU A 3 0.89 -9.39 17.95
C GLU A 3 2.17 -8.68 17.49
N ARG A 4 2.93 -9.31 16.58
CA ARG A 4 4.13 -8.70 15.98
C ARG A 4 3.80 -7.47 15.13
N LYS A 5 2.63 -7.43 14.48
CA LYS A 5 2.16 -6.24 13.75
C LYS A 5 1.72 -5.15 14.71
N ARG A 6 1.01 -5.48 15.79
CA ARG A 6 0.60 -4.49 16.82
C ARG A 6 1.80 -3.79 17.46
N ARG A 7 2.79 -4.56 17.91
CA ARG A 7 4.03 -4.01 18.50
C ARG A 7 4.81 -3.08 17.58
N ARG A 8 4.79 -3.32 16.26
CA ARG A 8 5.43 -2.44 15.27
C ARG A 8 4.66 -1.14 15.11
N VAL A 9 3.34 -1.21 14.99
CA VAL A 9 2.47 -0.02 14.94
C VAL A 9 2.63 0.83 16.20
N ASP A 10 2.70 0.21 17.38
CA ASP A 10 2.90 0.93 18.64
C ASP A 10 4.29 1.60 18.73
N GLN A 11 5.34 0.98 18.17
CA GLN A 11 6.67 1.58 18.09
C GLN A 11 6.71 2.75 17.10
N ASP A 12 6.03 2.63 15.96
CA ASP A 12 5.97 3.69 14.97
C ASP A 12 5.12 4.87 15.47
N ALA A 13 4.05 4.62 16.22
CA ALA A 13 3.27 5.65 16.90
C ALA A 13 4.12 6.46 17.90
N ARG A 14 4.91 5.76 18.74
CA ARG A 14 5.84 6.42 19.69
C ARG A 14 6.92 7.25 18.99
N ARG A 15 7.42 6.80 17.83
CA ARG A 15 8.39 7.57 17.04
C ARG A 15 7.76 8.82 16.45
N LEU A 16 6.51 8.74 15.99
CA LEU A 16 5.77 9.89 15.49
C LEU A 16 5.46 10.91 16.59
N GLU A 17 5.15 10.46 17.81
CA GLU A 17 4.98 11.35 18.98
C GLU A 17 6.27 12.13 19.29
N LEU A 18 7.43 11.46 19.31
CA LEU A 18 8.72 12.12 19.52
C LEU A 18 9.00 13.17 18.43
N CYS A 19 8.75 12.84 17.15
CA CYS A 19 8.90 13.82 16.07
C CYS A 19 7.91 15.00 16.19
N ALA A 20 6.71 14.76 16.70
CA ALA A 20 5.71 15.81 16.91
C ALA A 20 6.11 16.75 18.06
N ASP A 21 6.71 16.22 19.11
CA ASP A 21 7.24 17.02 20.22
C ASP A 21 8.45 17.85 19.79
N ASP A 22 9.39 17.28 19.03
CA ASP A 22 10.51 18.01 18.44
C ASP A 22 10.04 19.17 17.55
N LEU A 23 9.01 18.95 16.73
CA LEU A 23 8.42 20.00 15.88
C LEU A 23 7.72 21.08 16.70
N ARG A 24 7.11 20.73 17.83
CA ARG A 24 6.48 21.69 18.74
C ARG A 24 7.53 22.54 19.43
N GLU A 25 8.61 21.94 19.90
CA GLU A 25 9.76 22.64 20.50
C GLU A 25 10.42 23.59 19.48
N LEU A 26 10.60 23.13 18.24
CA LEU A 26 11.14 23.95 17.15
C LEU A 26 10.19 25.10 16.78
N GLY A 27 8.88 24.86 16.80
CA GLY A 27 7.85 25.89 16.64
C GLY A 27 7.87 26.94 17.76
N SER A 28 8.05 26.52 19.02
CA SER A 28 8.23 27.42 20.15
C SER A 28 9.53 28.23 20.05
N ALA A 29 10.63 27.62 19.59
CA ALA A 29 11.90 28.31 19.36
C ALA A 29 11.78 29.35 18.23
N ILE A 30 11.09 29.03 17.14
CA ILE A 30 10.81 29.98 16.05
C ILE A 30 9.88 31.12 16.53
N GLY A 31 8.86 30.81 17.33
CA GLY A 31 7.98 31.80 17.92
C GLY A 31 8.67 32.74 18.92
N SER A 32 9.74 32.27 19.56
CA SER A 32 10.60 33.08 20.45
C SER A 32 11.60 33.98 19.71
N CYS A 33 11.81 33.76 18.41
CA CYS A 33 12.58 34.68 17.58
C CYS A 33 11.75 35.95 17.36
N LEU A 34 12.14 37.05 18.00
CA LEU A 34 11.55 38.38 17.82
C LEU A 34 11.72 38.83 16.35
N PHE A 35 10.78 38.44 15.48
CA PHE A 35 10.59 39.11 14.22
C PHE A 35 10.21 40.55 14.52
N ARG A 36 11.05 41.49 14.06
CA ARG A 36 10.86 42.93 14.14
C ARG A 36 9.41 43.27 13.84
N ALA A 37 8.70 43.81 14.83
CA ALA A 37 7.31 44.22 14.68
C ALA A 37 7.17 45.16 13.46
N PRO A 38 6.18 44.94 12.58
CA PRO A 38 5.94 45.84 11.46
C PRO A 38 5.57 47.22 12.01
N SER A 39 6.33 48.23 11.58
CA SER A 39 6.11 49.64 11.93
C SER A 39 4.68 50.07 11.56
N THR A 40 3.93 50.54 12.54
CA THR A 40 2.53 50.98 12.44
C THR A 40 2.34 52.34 11.77
N HIS A 41 3.11 52.65 10.72
CA HIS A 41 2.96 53.90 9.96
C HIS A 41 3.24 53.70 8.47
N VAL A 42 2.32 53.04 7.77
CA VAL A 42 2.10 53.31 6.34
C VAL A 42 0.61 53.23 6.06
N SER A 43 -0.07 54.36 6.12
CA SER A 43 -1.43 54.50 5.60
C SER A 43 -1.36 54.47 4.07
N VAL A 44 -1.68 53.32 3.47
CA VAL A 44 -1.87 53.21 2.02
C VAL A 44 -3.26 53.76 1.69
N PRO A 45 -3.40 54.78 0.81
CA PRO A 45 -4.72 55.26 0.41
C PRO A 45 -5.41 54.19 -0.45
N LEU A 46 -6.47 53.59 0.06
CA LEU A 46 -7.38 52.79 -0.75
C LEU A 46 -8.18 53.73 -1.64
N GLN A 47 -7.82 53.75 -2.92
CA GLN A 47 -8.54 54.44 -3.98
C GLN A 47 -9.92 53.79 -4.11
N ALA A 48 -10.98 54.53 -3.78
CA ALA A 48 -12.36 54.09 -3.97
C ALA A 48 -12.70 54.07 -5.47
N PRO A 49 -13.27 52.99 -6.02
CA PRO A 49 -13.81 53.02 -7.37
C PRO A 49 -15.18 53.70 -7.34
N SER A 50 -15.26 54.89 -7.93
CA SER A 50 -16.51 55.50 -8.36
C SER A 50 -17.02 54.78 -9.62
N SER A 51 -18.22 54.20 -9.54
CA SER A 51 -18.99 53.86 -10.74
C SER A 51 -20.46 53.73 -10.36
N SER A 52 -21.23 54.68 -10.88
CA SER A 52 -22.69 54.67 -10.93
C SER A 52 -23.16 53.79 -12.08
N SER A 53 -24.17 52.93 -11.86
CA SER A 53 -25.42 52.91 -12.64
C SER A 53 -26.27 51.64 -12.41
N LYS A 54 -27.52 51.91 -11.96
CA LYS A 54 -28.82 51.23 -12.16
C LYS A 54 -29.05 49.73 -11.83
N PRO A 55 -30.22 49.38 -11.26
CA PRO A 55 -30.61 48.01 -10.96
C PRO A 55 -31.36 47.35 -12.13
N ARG A 56 -31.10 46.07 -12.38
CA ARG A 56 -32.02 45.17 -13.08
C ARG A 56 -32.11 43.83 -12.34
N LYS A 57 -33.32 43.51 -11.87
CA LYS A 57 -33.71 42.16 -11.46
C LYS A 57 -33.72 41.26 -12.70
N THR A 58 -33.11 40.07 -12.62
CA THR A 58 -33.68 38.83 -13.15
C THR A 58 -33.09 37.63 -12.39
N VAL A 59 -33.98 36.68 -12.12
CA VAL A 59 -33.76 35.36 -11.53
C VAL A 59 -33.25 34.43 -12.62
N SER A 60 -32.22 33.61 -12.37
CA SER A 60 -32.26 32.14 -12.52
C SER A 60 -30.87 31.47 -12.61
N LYS A 61 -30.74 30.41 -11.81
CA LYS A 61 -29.99 29.16 -12.03
C LYS A 61 -28.47 29.23 -12.20
N SER A 62 -27.81 29.06 -11.05
CA SER A 62 -26.43 28.63 -10.87
C SER A 62 -26.12 27.31 -11.60
N PRO A 63 -24.95 27.16 -12.24
CA PRO A 63 -24.23 25.90 -12.26
C PRO A 63 -23.37 25.79 -11.00
N SER A 64 -23.46 24.64 -10.31
CA SER A 64 -22.71 24.34 -9.10
C SER A 64 -21.21 24.38 -9.32
N SER A 65 -20.52 25.33 -8.70
CA SER A 65 -19.07 25.31 -8.55
C SER A 65 -18.67 24.09 -7.70
N PRO A 66 -17.65 23.30 -8.08
CA PRO A 66 -17.18 22.20 -7.24
C PRO A 66 -16.62 22.76 -5.93
N SER A 67 -17.07 22.18 -4.82
CA SER A 67 -16.71 22.53 -3.45
C SER A 67 -15.19 22.66 -3.29
N ARG A 68 -14.73 23.89 -3.05
CA ARG A 68 -13.35 24.18 -2.63
C ARG A 68 -13.11 23.51 -1.28
N SER A 69 -12.40 22.40 -1.30
CA SER A 69 -11.78 21.80 -0.12
C SER A 69 -10.94 22.85 0.61
N LEU A 70 -11.20 23.03 1.91
CA LEU A 70 -10.50 23.97 2.80
C LEU A 70 -9.02 23.60 3.04
N TYR A 71 -8.55 22.49 2.48
CA TYR A 71 -7.16 22.03 2.56
C TYR A 71 -6.27 22.49 1.40
N SER A 72 -6.77 23.35 0.50
CA SER A 72 -5.98 23.97 -0.59
C SER A 72 -5.74 25.46 -0.35
N LEU A 73 -5.32 25.84 0.87
CA LEU A 73 -4.95 27.21 1.25
C LEU A 73 -3.43 27.44 1.23
N VAL A 74 -2.74 26.96 0.19
CA VAL A 74 -1.47 27.54 -0.25
C VAL A 74 -1.55 27.72 -1.76
N SER A 75 -2.29 28.74 -2.17
CA SER A 75 -2.16 29.30 -3.52
C SER A 75 -0.71 29.79 -3.68
N SER A 76 0.17 28.97 -4.26
CA SER A 76 1.52 29.39 -4.70
C SER A 76 1.47 30.65 -5.58
N ALA A 77 0.31 30.95 -6.18
CA ALA A 77 0.07 32.17 -6.95
C ALA A 77 0.00 33.47 -6.12
N ALA A 78 -0.31 33.41 -4.82
CA ALA A 78 -0.42 34.63 -3.99
C ALA A 78 0.93 35.25 -3.63
N TYR A 79 2.02 34.48 -3.72
CA TYR A 79 3.40 34.98 -3.57
C TYR A 79 4.10 35.24 -4.92
N ALA A 80 3.49 34.90 -6.05
CA ALA A 80 4.15 34.91 -7.36
C ALA A 80 3.88 36.14 -8.25
N THR A 81 2.98 37.05 -7.88
CA THR A 81 2.45 38.07 -8.82
C THR A 81 3.13 39.44 -8.75
N LYS A 82 4.36 39.56 -8.24
CA LYS A 82 5.12 40.83 -8.29
C LYS A 82 6.61 40.72 -8.64
N THR A 83 7.03 39.65 -9.32
CA THR A 83 8.41 39.52 -9.85
C THR A 83 8.46 39.24 -11.35
N ASN A 84 7.47 39.72 -12.09
CA ASN A 84 7.58 39.80 -13.55
C ASN A 84 8.43 41.02 -13.94
N VAL A 85 9.74 40.92 -13.70
CA VAL A 85 10.76 41.72 -14.38
C VAL A 85 11.57 40.73 -15.20
N SER A 86 11.44 40.85 -16.52
CA SER A 86 12.23 40.15 -17.50
C SER A 86 13.72 40.39 -17.27
N GLY A 87 14.44 39.36 -16.84
CA GLY A 87 15.91 39.34 -16.73
C GLY A 87 16.40 38.98 -15.34
N GLN A 88 16.76 37.70 -15.15
CA GLN A 88 17.26 37.08 -13.92
C GLN A 88 16.28 37.07 -12.72
N GLN A 89 15.73 35.91 -12.40
CA GLN A 89 15.23 35.66 -11.06
C GLN A 89 16.43 35.68 -10.10
N ASP A 90 16.66 36.82 -9.45
CA ASP A 90 17.57 36.94 -8.32
C ASP A 90 17.00 36.05 -7.19
N THR A 91 17.52 34.83 -7.07
CA THR A 91 17.19 33.95 -5.95
C THR A 91 17.66 34.59 -4.65
N TRP A 92 17.03 34.26 -3.52
CA TRP A 92 17.50 34.73 -2.20
C TRP A 92 18.98 34.35 -1.95
N GLN A 93 19.46 33.26 -2.57
CA GLN A 93 20.85 32.86 -2.54
C GLN A 93 21.76 33.81 -3.34
N ALA A 94 21.31 34.29 -4.51
CA ALA A 94 22.02 35.27 -5.33
C ALA A 94 22.09 36.64 -4.63
N THR A 95 20.98 37.08 -4.03
CA THR A 95 20.95 38.35 -3.29
C THR A 95 21.82 38.31 -2.03
N LEU A 96 21.83 37.20 -1.29
CA LEU A 96 22.77 36.98 -0.17
C LEU A 96 24.22 37.01 -0.62
N SER A 97 24.53 36.38 -1.75
CA SER A 97 25.90 36.36 -2.29
C SER A 97 26.36 37.77 -2.65
N ARG A 98 25.49 38.56 -3.28
CA ARG A 98 25.75 39.96 -3.62
C ARG A 98 26.02 40.81 -2.37
N PHE A 99 25.19 40.70 -1.33
CA PHE A 99 25.42 41.42 -0.08
C PHE A 99 26.70 40.97 0.64
N ALA A 100 27.02 39.67 0.59
CA ALA A 100 28.25 39.16 1.17
C ALA A 100 29.51 39.71 0.48
N LEU A 101 29.46 39.88 -0.85
CA LEU A 101 30.53 40.52 -1.62
C LEU A 101 30.66 42.01 -1.27
N GLU A 102 29.56 42.75 -1.19
CA GLU A 102 29.57 44.16 -0.81
C GLU A 102 30.12 44.39 0.61
N ILE A 103 29.79 43.50 1.55
CA ILE A 103 30.34 43.53 2.92
C ILE A 103 31.83 43.18 2.92
N ALA A 104 32.25 42.21 2.11
CA ALA A 104 33.64 41.81 2.01
C ALA A 104 34.52 42.91 1.40
N GLU A 105 34.02 43.64 0.41
CA GLU A 105 34.69 44.81 -0.19
C GLU A 105 34.85 45.95 0.83
N LYS A 106 33.82 46.23 1.64
CA LYS A 106 33.86 47.31 2.63
C LYS A 106 34.72 47.00 3.85
N ASN A 107 34.73 45.74 4.31
CA ASN A 107 35.43 45.34 5.53
C ASN A 107 36.80 44.69 5.27
N GLY A 108 37.15 44.41 4.01
CA GLY A 108 38.38 43.70 3.63
C GLY A 108 38.44 42.23 4.10
N SER A 109 37.33 41.66 4.60
CA SER A 109 37.27 40.32 5.19
C SER A 109 36.31 39.41 4.43
N LYS A 110 36.74 38.17 4.17
CA LYS A 110 35.96 37.14 3.43
C LYS A 110 34.97 36.37 4.31
N GLU A 111 34.92 36.63 5.61
CA GLU A 111 34.06 35.88 6.55
C GLU A 111 32.57 35.93 6.18
N ALA A 112 32.09 37.06 5.65
CA ALA A 112 30.70 37.21 5.24
C ALA A 112 30.33 36.25 4.08
N ILE A 113 31.25 36.06 3.14
CA ILE A 113 31.11 35.13 2.02
C ILE A 113 31.07 33.69 2.54
N GLU A 114 32.00 33.33 3.43
CA GLU A 114 32.03 31.98 4.01
C GLU A 114 30.78 31.64 4.84
N ARG A 115 30.24 32.60 5.60
CA ARG A 115 28.98 32.43 6.34
C ARG A 115 27.82 32.19 5.38
N CYS A 116 27.75 32.94 4.28
CA CYS A 116 26.73 32.74 3.25
C CYS A 116 26.85 31.38 2.58
N ASP A 117 28.07 30.93 2.25
CA ASP A 117 28.26 29.62 1.64
C ASP A 117 27.97 28.46 2.60
N ARG A 118 28.29 28.61 3.89
CA ARG A 118 27.85 27.67 4.95
C ARG A 118 26.33 27.61 5.04
N LEU A 119 25.65 28.76 4.96
CA LEU A 119 24.19 28.82 5.00
C LEU A 119 23.55 28.15 3.77
N LYS A 120 24.06 28.42 2.57
CA LYS A 120 23.61 27.75 1.34
C LYS A 120 23.76 26.24 1.44
N ARG A 121 24.93 25.74 1.85
CA ARG A 121 25.17 24.30 2.03
C ARG A 121 24.20 23.67 3.03
N ARG A 122 23.91 24.35 4.14
CA ARG A 122 22.91 23.90 5.11
C ARG A 122 21.50 23.88 4.53
N PHE A 123 21.14 24.90 3.76
CA PHE A 123 19.83 24.97 3.10
C PHE A 123 19.66 23.86 2.06
N GLU A 124 20.66 23.61 1.22
CA GLU A 124 20.61 22.53 0.23
C GLU A 124 20.48 21.16 0.93
N ALA A 125 21.29 20.92 1.97
CA ALA A 125 21.18 19.69 2.76
C ALA A 125 19.79 19.53 3.41
N LEU A 126 19.20 20.61 3.92
CA LEU A 126 17.85 20.58 4.49
C LEU A 126 16.78 20.38 3.40
N SER A 127 16.98 20.94 2.21
CA SER A 127 16.08 20.77 1.07
C SER A 127 16.11 19.34 0.55
N ASP A 128 17.29 18.71 0.53
CA ASP A 128 17.46 17.30 0.21
C ASP A 128 16.74 16.39 1.23
N THR A 129 16.88 16.66 2.52
CA THR A 129 16.19 15.86 3.56
C THR A 129 14.68 16.03 3.50
N VAL A 130 14.19 17.25 3.28
CA VAL A 130 12.76 17.51 3.09
C VAL A 130 12.22 16.77 1.87
N ARG A 131 12.94 16.78 0.74
CA ARG A 131 12.54 16.04 -0.47
C ARG A 131 12.44 14.54 -0.20
N LEU A 132 13.44 13.96 0.48
CA LEU A 132 13.42 12.55 0.86
C LEU A 132 12.23 12.22 1.78
N CYS A 133 11.93 13.08 2.75
CA CYS A 133 10.76 12.91 3.62
C CYS A 133 9.45 12.95 2.83
N GLN A 134 9.32 13.87 1.87
CA GLN A 134 8.14 13.96 0.99
C GLN A 134 7.98 12.69 0.13
N GLU A 135 9.07 12.15 -0.40
CA GLU A 135 9.05 10.89 -1.16
C GLU A 135 8.63 9.72 -0.29
N LYS A 136 9.14 9.62 0.94
CA LYS A 136 8.74 8.59 1.91
C LYS A 136 7.25 8.68 2.25
N VAL A 137 6.75 9.89 2.54
CA VAL A 137 5.33 10.12 2.82
C VAL A 137 4.45 9.72 1.63
N ARG A 138 4.88 10.04 0.41
CA ARG A 138 4.18 9.63 -0.81
C ARG A 138 4.15 8.10 -0.96
N ALA A 139 5.28 7.44 -0.73
CA ALA A 139 5.39 5.98 -0.81
C ALA A 139 4.51 5.27 0.25
N THR A 140 4.53 5.75 1.50
CA THR A 140 3.63 5.22 2.54
C THR A 140 2.17 5.47 2.23
N GLY A 141 1.86 6.62 1.61
CA GLY A 141 0.51 6.92 1.14
C GLY A 141 0.03 5.93 0.07
N SER A 142 0.88 5.61 -0.92
CA SER A 142 0.53 4.61 -1.95
C SER A 142 0.41 3.18 -1.40
N GLU A 143 1.22 2.83 -0.39
CA GLU A 143 1.11 1.52 0.26
C GLU A 143 -0.21 1.42 1.04
N LEU A 144 -0.59 2.48 1.75
CA LEU A 144 -1.84 2.52 2.50
C LEU A 144 -3.07 2.46 1.60
N THR A 145 -3.06 3.14 0.44
CA THR A 145 -4.16 3.03 -0.52
C THR A 145 -4.27 1.64 -1.12
N LEU A 146 -3.14 0.97 -1.39
CA LEU A 146 -3.12 -0.42 -1.84
C LEU A 146 -3.69 -1.35 -0.76
N GLN A 147 -3.25 -1.20 0.49
CA GLN A 147 -3.72 -2.01 1.60
C GLN A 147 -5.24 -1.86 1.79
N ASN A 148 -5.76 -0.63 1.79
CA ASN A 148 -7.19 -0.38 1.89
C ASN A 148 -7.99 -1.06 0.76
N ARG A 149 -7.46 -1.07 -0.46
CA ARG A 149 -8.09 -1.75 -1.59
C ARG A 149 -8.12 -3.27 -1.37
N VAL A 150 -7.01 -3.85 -0.93
CA VAL A 150 -6.91 -5.29 -0.65
C VAL A 150 -7.87 -5.68 0.47
N GLU A 151 -7.91 -4.91 1.56
CA GLU A 151 -8.83 -5.16 2.68
C GLU A 151 -10.30 -5.05 2.24
N SER A 152 -10.63 -4.07 1.39
CA SER A 152 -11.98 -3.95 0.83
C SER A 152 -12.34 -5.13 -0.09
N GLN A 153 -11.39 -5.64 -0.87
CA GLN A 153 -11.62 -6.81 -1.72
C GLN A 153 -11.81 -8.07 -0.90
N LEU A 154 -10.97 -8.27 0.12
CA LEU A 154 -11.07 -9.41 1.03
C LEU A 154 -12.41 -9.41 1.77
N ALA A 155 -12.87 -8.26 2.26
CA ALA A 155 -14.20 -8.16 2.89
C ALA A 155 -15.35 -8.49 1.92
N GLN A 156 -15.23 -8.15 0.64
CA GLN A 156 -16.22 -8.52 -0.38
C GLN A 156 -16.20 -10.03 -0.65
N GLU A 157 -15.01 -10.63 -0.75
CA GLU A 157 -14.86 -12.07 -0.95
C GLU A 157 -15.36 -12.87 0.26
N GLU A 158 -15.06 -12.42 1.48
CA GLU A 158 -15.55 -13.03 2.72
C GLU A 158 -17.07 -13.01 2.78
N THR A 159 -17.71 -11.86 2.52
CA THR A 159 -19.17 -11.75 2.53
C THR A 159 -19.83 -12.59 1.43
N ALA A 160 -19.24 -12.65 0.24
CA ALA A 160 -19.73 -13.52 -0.84
C ALA A 160 -19.61 -15.01 -0.48
N TRP A 161 -18.50 -15.40 0.14
CA TRP A 161 -18.30 -16.78 0.60
C TRP A 161 -19.26 -17.15 1.73
N GLU A 162 -19.47 -16.28 2.71
CA GLU A 162 -20.44 -16.50 3.78
C GLU A 162 -21.86 -16.71 3.23
N GLN A 163 -22.29 -15.90 2.26
CA GLN A 163 -23.58 -16.06 1.59
C GLN A 163 -23.69 -17.41 0.86
N GLN A 164 -22.62 -17.79 0.13
CA GLN A 164 -22.56 -19.07 -0.55
C GLN A 164 -22.66 -20.25 0.44
N MET A 165 -21.98 -20.15 1.58
CA MET A 165 -22.02 -21.16 2.63
C MET A 165 -23.40 -21.26 3.27
N GLN A 166 -24.03 -20.15 3.60
CA GLN A 166 -25.41 -20.15 4.11
C GLN A 166 -26.39 -20.79 3.13
N THR A 167 -26.26 -20.50 1.82
CA THR A 167 -27.10 -21.12 0.79
C THR A 167 -26.82 -22.61 0.64
N ARG A 168 -25.59 -23.05 0.87
CA ARG A 168 -25.24 -24.47 0.87
C ARG A 168 -25.83 -25.16 2.10
N GLU A 169 -25.70 -24.56 3.28
CA GLU A 169 -26.26 -25.09 4.54
C GLU A 169 -27.79 -25.22 4.46
N GLN A 170 -28.48 -24.22 3.90
CA GLN A 170 -29.93 -24.29 3.66
C GLN A 170 -30.29 -25.48 2.77
N ARG A 171 -29.60 -25.66 1.64
CA ARG A 171 -29.84 -26.80 0.74
C ARG A 171 -29.53 -28.15 1.37
N VAL A 172 -28.54 -28.21 2.27
CA VAL A 172 -28.24 -29.43 3.03
C VAL A 172 -29.38 -29.72 4.00
N ALA A 173 -29.87 -28.72 4.74
CA ALA A 173 -31.01 -28.88 5.64
C ALA A 173 -32.28 -29.31 4.91
N GLU A 174 -32.57 -28.73 3.73
CA GLU A 174 -33.70 -29.16 2.88
C GLU A 174 -33.59 -30.64 2.48
N ARG A 175 -32.40 -31.06 2.02
CA ARG A 175 -32.15 -32.46 1.65
C ARG A 175 -32.20 -33.42 2.83
N GLU A 176 -31.77 -33.00 4.02
CA GLU A 176 -31.87 -33.81 5.24
C GLU A 176 -33.34 -34.07 5.60
N VAL A 177 -34.21 -33.07 5.44
CA VAL A 177 -35.66 -33.23 5.62
C VAL A 177 -36.25 -34.16 4.56
N GLU A 178 -35.88 -34.00 3.29
CA GLU A 178 -36.32 -34.89 2.20
C GLU A 178 -35.88 -36.34 2.44
N LEU A 179 -34.61 -36.54 2.83
CA LEU A 179 -34.07 -37.86 3.15
C LEU A 179 -34.77 -38.48 4.36
N GLN A 180 -35.12 -37.69 5.37
CA GLN A 180 -35.87 -38.18 6.52
C GLN A 180 -37.29 -38.59 6.11
N ALA A 181 -37.98 -37.80 5.28
CA ALA A 181 -39.30 -38.16 4.76
C ALA A 181 -39.27 -39.45 3.94
N LEU A 182 -38.27 -39.63 3.07
CA LEU A 182 -38.11 -40.86 2.30
C LEU A 182 -37.80 -42.07 3.19
N LYS A 183 -37.05 -41.89 4.28
CA LYS A 183 -36.83 -42.97 5.26
C LYS A 183 -38.12 -43.36 5.98
N GLU A 184 -38.90 -42.37 6.41
CA GLU A 184 -40.20 -42.61 7.05
C GLU A 184 -41.19 -43.30 6.08
N GLU A 185 -41.19 -42.95 4.80
CA GLU A 185 -41.96 -43.63 3.74
C GLU A 185 -41.49 -45.07 3.54
N ASN A 186 -40.19 -45.29 3.35
CA ASN A 186 -39.62 -46.63 3.19
C ASN A 186 -39.87 -47.53 4.42
N GLU A 187 -39.76 -46.98 5.65
CA GLU A 187 -40.07 -47.71 6.88
C GLU A 187 -41.57 -48.09 6.95
N ALA A 188 -42.47 -47.22 6.48
CA ALA A 188 -43.89 -47.51 6.41
C ALA A 188 -44.22 -48.57 5.35
N ASP A 189 -43.58 -48.50 4.18
CA ASP A 189 -43.73 -49.49 3.11
C ASP A 189 -43.17 -50.86 3.52
N ALA A 190 -41.99 -50.91 4.15
CA ALA A 190 -41.41 -52.14 4.70
C ALA A 190 -42.30 -52.77 5.78
N ALA A 191 -42.89 -51.97 6.67
CA ALA A 191 -43.84 -52.45 7.67
C ALA A 191 -45.14 -53.00 7.04
N ALA A 192 -45.57 -52.47 5.90
CA ALA A 192 -46.71 -52.98 5.15
C ALA A 192 -46.39 -54.25 4.36
N GLN A 193 -45.14 -54.42 3.94
CA GLN A 193 -44.64 -55.60 3.21
C GLN A 193 -44.40 -56.80 4.15
N GLU A 194 -43.94 -56.57 5.39
CA GLU A 194 -43.84 -57.60 6.44
C GLU A 194 -45.21 -58.18 6.86
N GLU A 195 -46.31 -57.42 6.73
CA GLU A 195 -47.67 -57.91 7.01
C GLU A 195 -48.24 -58.79 5.86
N ASN A 196 -47.57 -58.83 4.70
CA ASN A 196 -47.99 -59.56 3.51
C ASN A 196 -46.86 -60.41 2.89
N GLY A 197 -46.00 -61.00 3.74
CA GLY A 197 -44.86 -61.80 3.33
C GLY A 197 -45.24 -63.08 2.58
N ASN A 198 -45.16 -63.03 1.24
CA ASN A 198 -44.79 -64.15 0.39
C ASN A 198 -43.27 -64.11 0.20
N SER A 199 -42.63 -65.24 0.45
CA SER A 199 -41.20 -65.42 0.71
C SER A 199 -40.36 -65.63 -0.57
N GLU A 200 -40.18 -64.59 -1.39
CA GLU A 200 -39.31 -64.68 -2.59
C GLU A 200 -38.45 -63.42 -2.88
N GLU A 201 -38.50 -62.34 -2.08
CA GLU A 201 -37.72 -61.10 -2.35
C GLU A 201 -36.39 -61.00 -1.57
N GLU A 202 -36.21 -61.74 -0.47
CA GLU A 202 -35.00 -61.66 0.38
C GLU A 202 -33.70 -62.16 -0.31
N GLU A 203 -33.80 -63.05 -1.31
CA GLU A 203 -32.61 -63.54 -2.04
C GLU A 203 -32.10 -62.55 -3.10
N GLN A 204 -32.92 -61.61 -3.59
CA GLN A 204 -32.50 -60.60 -4.56
C GLN A 204 -31.81 -59.40 -3.89
N ASP A 205 -32.32 -58.95 -2.75
CA ASP A 205 -31.76 -57.81 -2.02
C ASP A 205 -30.35 -58.11 -1.45
N GLU A 206 -30.11 -59.35 -0.99
CA GLU A 206 -28.78 -59.76 -0.51
C GLU A 206 -27.74 -59.85 -1.64
N GLU A 207 -28.17 -60.15 -2.87
CA GLU A 207 -27.29 -60.15 -4.05
C GLU A 207 -26.97 -58.71 -4.49
N GLU A 208 -27.95 -57.81 -4.46
CA GLU A 208 -27.74 -56.39 -4.79
C GLU A 208 -26.85 -55.68 -3.77
N GLU A 209 -27.03 -55.93 -2.46
CA GLU A 209 -26.15 -55.40 -1.42
C GLU A 209 -24.71 -55.93 -1.57
N GLN A 210 -24.55 -57.21 -1.92
CA GLN A 210 -23.22 -57.77 -2.18
C GLN A 210 -22.56 -57.12 -3.39
N VAL A 211 -23.31 -56.83 -4.45
CA VAL A 211 -22.80 -56.09 -5.61
C VAL A 211 -22.39 -54.68 -5.20
N GLU A 212 -23.23 -53.93 -4.48
CA GLU A 212 -22.91 -52.58 -4.02
C GLU A 212 -21.66 -52.55 -3.13
N ILE A 213 -21.50 -53.51 -2.22
CA ILE A 213 -20.30 -53.64 -1.38
C ILE A 213 -19.05 -53.86 -2.23
N THR A 214 -19.13 -54.71 -3.27
CA THR A 214 -17.98 -54.95 -4.17
C THR A 214 -17.64 -53.72 -5.01
N GLU A 215 -18.65 -53.00 -5.51
CA GLU A 215 -18.47 -51.75 -6.25
C GLU A 215 -17.84 -50.65 -5.37
N LEU A 216 -18.27 -50.54 -4.11
CA LEU A 216 -17.69 -49.61 -3.15
C LEU A 216 -16.24 -49.98 -2.81
N GLN A 217 -15.92 -51.27 -2.70
CA GLN A 217 -14.55 -51.73 -2.49
C GLN A 217 -13.66 -51.42 -3.69
N GLU A 218 -14.16 -51.60 -4.92
CA GLU A 218 -13.45 -51.21 -6.15
C GLU A 218 -13.24 -49.69 -6.21
N ALA A 219 -14.26 -48.89 -5.89
CA ALA A 219 -14.16 -47.43 -5.86
C ALA A 219 -13.13 -46.94 -4.82
N VAL A 220 -13.03 -47.59 -3.66
CA VAL A 220 -12.00 -47.31 -2.65
C VAL A 220 -10.61 -47.68 -3.16
N ALA A 221 -10.47 -48.82 -3.85
CA ALA A 221 -9.20 -49.24 -4.45
C ALA A 221 -8.72 -48.26 -5.53
N LEU A 222 -9.63 -47.80 -6.41
CA LEU A 222 -9.33 -46.80 -7.43
C LEU A 222 -8.91 -45.46 -6.82
N ARG A 223 -9.62 -44.97 -5.79
CA ARG A 223 -9.20 -43.75 -5.08
C ARG A 223 -7.84 -43.89 -4.40
N ALA A 224 -7.51 -45.08 -3.90
CA ALA A 224 -6.19 -45.33 -3.31
C ALA A 224 -5.07 -45.34 -4.38
N GLU A 225 -5.35 -45.77 -5.61
CA GLU A 225 -4.44 -45.65 -6.74
C GLU A 225 -4.28 -44.20 -7.20
N GLU A 226 -5.37 -43.47 -7.40
CA GLU A 226 -5.33 -42.04 -7.76
C GLU A 226 -4.53 -41.23 -6.73
N LYS A 227 -4.69 -41.53 -5.44
CA LYS A 227 -3.91 -40.89 -4.37
C LYS A 227 -2.41 -41.16 -4.52
N ARG A 228 -2.01 -42.40 -4.84
CA ARG A 228 -0.60 -42.74 -5.10
C ARG A 228 -0.04 -41.99 -6.30
N ASP A 229 -0.83 -41.82 -7.36
CA ASP A 229 -0.42 -41.07 -8.55
C ASP A 229 -0.25 -39.58 -8.27
N ILE A 230 -1.17 -38.99 -7.50
CA ILE A 230 -1.07 -37.60 -7.05
C ILE A 230 0.20 -37.40 -6.20
N GLU A 231 0.48 -38.31 -5.26
CA GLU A 231 1.69 -38.27 -4.44
C GLU A 231 2.95 -38.38 -5.30
N ALA A 232 2.99 -39.30 -6.28
CA ALA A 232 4.11 -39.42 -7.22
C ALA A 232 4.30 -38.16 -8.08
N ALA A 233 3.21 -37.51 -8.51
CA ALA A 233 3.25 -36.25 -9.25
C ALA A 233 3.79 -35.11 -8.39
N ILE A 234 3.37 -35.02 -7.12
CA ILE A 234 3.89 -34.04 -6.15
C ILE A 234 5.40 -34.25 -5.95
N ASP A 235 5.85 -35.48 -5.72
CA ASP A 235 7.26 -35.81 -5.57
C ASP A 235 8.08 -35.45 -6.81
N SER A 236 7.55 -35.73 -7.99
CA SER A 236 8.17 -35.35 -9.27
C SER A 236 8.28 -33.82 -9.41
N LEU A 237 7.23 -33.08 -9.05
CA LEU A 237 7.23 -31.61 -9.04
C LEU A 237 8.24 -31.05 -8.03
N GLN A 238 8.33 -31.64 -6.83
CA GLN A 238 9.30 -31.25 -5.81
C GLN A 238 10.74 -31.52 -6.27
N ARG A 239 11.02 -32.69 -6.87
CA ARG A 239 12.32 -33.00 -7.49
C ARG A 239 12.64 -32.04 -8.64
N LYS A 240 11.66 -31.67 -9.47
CA LYS A 240 11.84 -30.69 -10.54
C LYS A 240 12.11 -29.29 -9.99
N LYS A 241 11.43 -28.89 -8.92
CA LYS A 241 11.62 -27.60 -8.23
C LYS A 241 13.02 -27.51 -7.61
N THR A 242 13.47 -28.54 -6.90
CA THR A 242 14.81 -28.60 -6.30
C THR A 242 15.90 -28.57 -7.38
N ARG A 243 15.75 -29.32 -8.47
CA ARG A 243 16.66 -29.25 -9.64
C ARG A 243 16.73 -27.84 -10.22
N ARG A 244 15.59 -27.18 -10.46
CA ARG A 244 15.56 -25.79 -10.95
C ARG A 244 16.24 -24.82 -9.97
N GLN A 245 16.01 -24.96 -8.67
CA GLN A 245 16.67 -24.15 -7.66
C GLN A 245 18.19 -24.38 -7.62
N ALA A 246 18.65 -25.62 -7.78
CA ALA A 246 20.07 -25.94 -7.86
C ALA A 246 20.73 -25.30 -9.09
N VAL A 247 20.09 -25.37 -10.26
CA VAL A 247 20.57 -24.69 -11.48
C VAL A 247 20.65 -23.18 -11.28
N ILE A 248 19.61 -22.56 -10.72
CA ILE A 248 19.62 -21.11 -10.42
C ILE A 248 20.74 -20.76 -9.43
N ALA A 249 21.00 -21.60 -8.43
CA ALA A 249 22.07 -21.40 -7.46
C ALA A 249 23.46 -21.52 -8.12
N GLU A 250 23.65 -22.47 -9.03
CA GLU A 250 24.90 -22.57 -9.80
C GLU A 250 25.10 -21.39 -10.74
N GLU A 251 24.07 -20.93 -11.44
CA GLU A 251 24.15 -19.73 -12.29
C GLU A 251 24.49 -18.47 -11.48
N LYS A 252 23.92 -18.33 -10.28
CA LYS A 252 24.29 -17.24 -9.36
C LYS A 252 25.76 -17.34 -8.94
N LYS A 253 26.23 -18.53 -8.56
CA LYS A 253 27.65 -18.75 -8.22
C LYS A 253 28.59 -18.45 -9.39
N LYS A 254 28.23 -18.84 -10.62
CA LYS A 254 29.01 -18.51 -11.83
C LYS A 254 29.06 -17.01 -12.06
N LYS A 255 27.93 -16.30 -11.98
CA LYS A 255 27.89 -14.83 -12.09
C LYS A 255 28.67 -14.14 -10.99
N GLU A 256 28.63 -14.64 -9.76
CA GLU A 256 29.43 -14.14 -8.64
C GLU A 256 30.93 -14.36 -8.89
N ALA A 257 31.34 -15.55 -9.30
CA ALA A 257 32.73 -15.87 -9.64
C ALA A 257 33.24 -15.01 -10.81
N GLU A 258 32.47 -14.88 -11.89
CA GLU A 258 32.77 -13.98 -13.00
C GLU A 258 32.92 -12.54 -12.50
N SER A 259 31.98 -12.04 -11.68
CA SER A 259 32.07 -10.69 -11.10
C SER A 259 33.29 -10.47 -10.21
N VAL A 260 33.80 -11.51 -9.54
CA VAL A 260 35.02 -11.46 -8.74
C VAL A 260 36.26 -11.45 -9.65
N THR A 261 36.26 -12.24 -10.73
CA THR A 261 37.34 -12.22 -11.73
C THR A 261 37.45 -10.89 -12.48
N TRP A 262 36.33 -10.25 -12.83
CA TRP A 262 36.31 -8.90 -13.41
C TRP A 262 36.78 -7.81 -12.44
N ARG A 263 36.69 -8.03 -11.12
CA ARG A 263 37.22 -7.10 -10.11
C ARG A 263 38.71 -7.30 -9.80
N GLN A 264 39.25 -8.50 -10.00
CA GLN A 264 40.68 -8.79 -9.78
C GLN A 264 41.56 -8.46 -10.98
N THR A 265 41.02 -8.53 -12.19
CA THR A 265 41.75 -8.25 -13.44
C THR A 265 42.31 -6.83 -13.58
N PRO A 266 41.65 -5.75 -13.10
CA PRO A 266 42.25 -4.41 -13.08
C PRO A 266 43.37 -4.26 -12.04
N LEU A 267 43.31 -5.02 -10.94
CA LEU A 267 44.26 -4.91 -9.83
C LEU A 267 45.59 -5.61 -10.15
N GLN A 268 45.56 -6.78 -10.79
CA GLN A 268 46.79 -7.45 -11.24
C GLN A 268 47.52 -6.74 -12.39
N GLN A 269 46.81 -5.93 -13.20
CA GLN A 269 47.46 -5.13 -14.25
C GLN A 269 48.14 -3.86 -13.72
N LEU A 270 47.80 -3.40 -12.51
CA LEU A 270 48.48 -2.30 -11.84
C LEU A 270 49.75 -2.75 -11.10
N GLU A 271 49.78 -4.00 -10.63
CA GLU A 271 50.91 -4.55 -9.88
C GLU A 271 52.09 -5.00 -10.75
N ASN A 272 51.85 -5.31 -12.04
CA ASN A 272 52.88 -5.66 -13.03
C ASN A 272 53.45 -4.46 -13.81
N ARG A 273 53.15 -3.23 -13.38
CA ARG A 273 53.60 -1.97 -14.00
C ARG A 273 54.60 -1.16 -13.16
N CYS A 274 55.08 -1.74 -12.07
CA CYS A 274 56.24 -1.26 -11.31
C CYS A 274 57.44 -2.18 -11.56
#